data_AF-A0A060CPA6-F1
#
_entry.id   AF-A0A060CPA6-F1
#
_cell.length_a   1.000
_cell.length_b   1.000
_cell.length_c   1.000
_cell.angle_alpha   90.00
_cell.angle_beta   90.00
_cell.angle_gamma   90.00
#
_symmetry.space_group_name_H-M   'P 1'
#
loop_
_entity.id
_entity.type
_entity.pdbx_description
1 polymer ?
#
loop_
_entity_poly.entity_id
_entity_poly.type
_entity_poly.pdbx_seq_one_letter_code
_entity_poly.pdbx_strand_id
1 'polypeptide(L)' 'MLKAPDIPSILVETAFISNVEEERKLKTAKFQQQVAESILAGIKAYFADGAT' A
#
# COMPACT_ATOMS: atom_id res chain seq x y z
N MET A 1 -6.60 14.06 -4.47
CA MET A 1 -6.34 14.75 -5.76
C MET A 1 -5.26 13.97 -6.49
N LEU A 2 -5.65 13.17 -7.49
CA LEU A 2 -4.78 12.39 -8.38
C LEU A 2 -4.90 13.02 -9.77
N LYS A 3 -4.21 14.13 -10.01
CA LYS A 3 -4.19 14.80 -11.32
C LYS A 3 -2.78 15.33 -11.60
N ALA A 4 -1.86 14.42 -11.87
CA ALA A 4 -0.64 14.67 -12.62
C ALA A 4 -0.60 13.60 -13.73
N PRO A 5 -0.78 13.96 -15.01
CA PRO A 5 -0.96 13.00 -16.10
C PRO A 5 0.26 12.12 -16.37
N ASP A 6 1.44 12.52 -15.91
CA ASP A 6 2.72 11.86 -16.22
C ASP A 6 3.23 10.92 -15.11
N ILE A 7 2.52 10.80 -13.99
CA ILE A 7 2.94 9.97 -12.84
C ILE A 7 1.86 8.93 -12.51
N PRO A 8 2.14 7.62 -12.64
CA PRO A 8 1.20 6.58 -12.22
C PRO A 8 0.97 6.70 -10.71
N SER A 9 -0.30 6.84 -10.32
CA SER A 9 -0.66 7.14 -8.95
C SER A 9 -1.83 6.26 -8.49
N ILE A 10 -1.72 5.69 -7.29
CA ILE A 10 -2.74 4.82 -6.68
C ILE A 10 -3.00 5.22 -5.23
N LEU A 11 -4.19 4.90 -4.73
CA LEU A 11 -4.54 4.96 -3.31
C LEU A 11 -4.71 3.53 -2.82
N VAL A 12 -4.05 3.18 -1.71
CA VAL A 12 -4.14 1.85 -1.10
C VAL A 12 -4.84 1.98 0.26
N GLU A 13 -5.96 1.28 0.42
CA GLU A 13 -6.62 1.08 1.70
C GLU A 13 -6.04 -0.15 2.40
N THR A 14 -5.45 0.03 3.59
CA THR A 14 -4.65 -1.01 4.25
C THR A 14 -5.41 -1.75 5.35
N ALA A 15 -6.37 -1.08 6.00
CA ALA A 15 -7.31 -1.65 6.97
C ALA A 15 -8.45 -0.64 7.26
N PHE A 16 -9.52 -1.11 7.92
CA PHE A 16 -10.64 -0.28 8.37
C PHE A 16 -10.50 0.12 9.84
N ILE A 17 -10.39 1.42 10.12
CA ILE A 17 -10.38 1.96 11.50
C ILE A 17 -11.70 1.71 12.22
N SER A 18 -12.82 1.61 11.48
CA SER A 18 -14.14 1.31 12.04
C SER A 18 -14.26 -0.12 12.58
N ASN A 19 -13.32 -1.01 12.24
CA ASN A 19 -13.26 -2.37 12.76
C ASN A 19 -12.17 -2.45 13.85
N VAL A 20 -12.59 -2.73 15.10
CA VAL A 20 -11.70 -2.76 16.27
C VAL A 20 -10.52 -3.72 16.10
N GLU A 21 -10.72 -4.87 15.46
CA GLU A 21 -9.64 -5.85 15.26
C GLU A 21 -8.62 -5.38 14.21
N GLU A 22 -9.08 -4.65 13.19
CA GLU A 22 -8.21 -4.06 12.16
C GLU A 22 -7.48 -2.82 12.69
N GLU A 23 -8.16 -1.97 13.45
CA GLU A 23 -7.56 -0.83 14.14
C GLU A 23 -6.42 -1.26 15.07
N ARG A 24 -6.61 -2.36 15.81
CA ARG A 24 -5.55 -2.93 16.66
C ARG A 24 -4.35 -3.38 15.83
N LYS A 25 -4.58 -4.04 14.68
CA LYS A 25 -3.50 -4.47 13.78
C LYS A 25 -2.69 -3.27 13.28
N LEU A 26 -3.34 -2.18 12.89
CA LEU A 26 -2.69 -0.94 12.44
C LEU A 26 -1.69 -0.38 13.47
N LYS A 27 -1.87 -0.67 14.77
CA LYS A 27 -0.98 -0.23 15.86
C LYS A 27 0.22 -1.15 16.09
N THR A 28 0.33 -2.27 15.37
CA THR A 28 1.43 -3.24 15.55
C THR A 28 2.53 -3.06 14.51
N ALA A 29 3.79 -3.08 14.95
CA ALA A 29 4.94 -3.03 14.05
C ALA A 29 4.96 -4.18 13.04
N LYS A 30 4.50 -5.38 13.46
CA LYS A 30 4.40 -6.55 12.58
C LYS A 30 3.49 -6.30 11.38
N PHE A 31 2.27 -5.81 11.62
CA PHE A 31 1.32 -5.56 10.53
C PHE A 31 1.78 -4.43 9.62
N GLN A 32 2.32 -3.35 10.18
CA GLN A 32 2.89 -2.25 9.41
C GLN A 32 4.02 -2.72 8.48
N GLN A 33 4.91 -3.58 8.99
CA GLN A 33 5.99 -4.17 8.19
C GLN A 33 5.45 -5.05 7.06
N GLN A 34 4.46 -5.89 7.34
CA GLN A 34 3.82 -6.74 6.32
C GLN A 34 3.18 -5.91 5.19
N VAL A 35 2.50 -4.82 5.53
CA VAL A 35 1.91 -3.90 4.55
C VAL A 35 3.01 -3.24 3.71
N ALA A 36 4.07 -2.73 4.36
CA ALA A 36 5.18 -2.08 3.66
C ALA A 36 5.89 -3.02 2.68
N GLU A 37 6.15 -4.27 3.09
CA GLU A 37 6.75 -5.30 2.24
C GLU A 37 5.87 -5.64 1.04
N SER A 38 4.55 -5.73 1.25
CA SER A 38 3.59 -6.03 0.19
C SER A 38 3.51 -4.89 -0.84
N ILE A 39 3.49 -3.63 -0.38
CA ILE A 39 3.52 -2.45 -1.26
C ILE A 39 4.82 -2.40 -2.05
N LEU A 40 5.97 -2.61 -1.39
CA LEU A 40 7.28 -2.63 -2.05
C LEU A 40 7.38 -3.74 -3.11
N ALA A 41 6.86 -4.93 -2.81
CA ALA A 41 6.83 -6.03 -3.76
C ALA A 41 5.98 -5.68 -5.00
N GLY A 42 4.81 -5.07 -4.79
CA GLY A 42 3.96 -4.59 -5.89
C GLY A 42 4.63 -3.53 -6.76
N ILE A 43 5.32 -2.57 -6.14
CA ILE A 43 6.10 -1.55 -6.88
C ILE A 43 7.21 -2.20 -7.71
N LYS A 44 7.97 -3.14 -7.13
CA LYS A 44 9.02 -3.87 -7.85
C LYS A 44 8.46 -4.66 -9.03
N ALA A 45 7.32 -5.33 -8.85
CA ALA A 45 6.67 -6.09 -9.91
C ALA A 45 6.21 -5.18 -11.06
N TYR A 46 5.61 -4.02 -10.75
CA TYR A 46 5.19 -3.04 -11.75
C TYR A 46 6.36 -2.60 -12.66
N PHE A 47 7.50 -2.26 -12.07
CA PHE A 47 8.69 -1.87 -12.85
C PHE A 47 9.37 -3.04 -13.57
N ALA A 48 9.24 -4.27 -13.06
CA ALA A 48 9.80 -5.46 -13.70
C ALA A 48 8.99 -5.92 -14.94
N ASP A 49 7.68 -5.68 -14.96
CA ASP A 49 6.76 -6.07 -16.06
C ASP A 49 6.79 -5.10 -17.25
N GLY A 50 7.73 -4.13 -17.27
CA GLY A 50 7.90 -3.21 -18.39
C GLY A 50 7.06 -1.95 -18.29
N ALA A 51 6.69 -1.51 -17.08
CA ALA A 51 6.22 -0.14 -16.86
C ALA A 51 7.38 0.87 -16.98
N THR A 52 7.95 0.98 -18.18
CA THR A 52 8.80 2.05 -18.71
C THR A 52 8.80 1.96 -20.22
#